data_AF-A0A7S0ERG7-F1
#
_entry.id   AF-A0A7S0ERG7-F1
#
_cell.length_a   1.000
_cell.length_b   1.000
_cell.length_c   1.000
_cell.angle_alpha   90.00
_cell.angle_beta   90.00
_cell.angle_gamma   90.00
#
_symmetry.space_group_name_H-M   'P 1'
#
loop_
_entity.id
_entity.type
_entity.pdbx_description
1 polymer ?
#
loop_
_entity_poly.entity_id
_entity_poly.type
_entity_poly.pdbx_seq_one_letter_code
_entity_poly.pdbx_strand_id
1 'polypeptide(L)'
;GKIPSAAEALQILELKGMSWQNVVACTAVLATGTVPTLAEVELEGYGSSPDQWSSGKEARKMGWSSMTTYLKAKDAEGYRNMLLKGAHRMASNPVYGTAAAQMMLFISKLSKMTFDQGMPHLFLCYCEEHVETHKGKGLASASNPLDAGVLTETVLAEKNKSRDIDSKMEKVLEQMEQQNMSLTNSLKSRMGEVNALASKVALLEKSMSNGTGAIGGGKPPSNDNSCSYCRSPDHFICDCPKKAENDERRKKDLAASGASI
;
A
#
# COMPACT_ATOMS: atom_id res chain seq x y z
N GLY A 1 12.52 21.54 26.86
CA GLY A 1 11.26 21.90 27.53
C GLY A 1 11.58 22.95 28.57
N LYS A 2 10.76 23.11 29.60
CA LYS A 2 11.11 23.95 30.76
C LYS A 2 10.67 23.29 32.06
N ILE A 3 11.40 23.55 33.14
CA ILE A 3 10.95 23.17 34.48
C ILE A 3 9.73 24.05 34.81
N PRO A 4 8.55 23.48 35.08
CA PRO A 4 7.38 24.27 35.46
C PRO A 4 7.62 25.01 36.78
N SER A 5 7.08 26.23 36.88
CA SER A 5 6.93 26.92 38.16
C SER A 5 6.02 26.12 39.11
N ALA A 6 6.04 26.42 40.41
CA ALA A 6 5.19 25.73 41.38
C ALA A 6 3.69 25.83 41.04
N ALA A 7 3.23 26.99 40.56
CA ALA A 7 1.85 27.18 40.12
C ALA A 7 1.51 26.36 38.87
N GLU A 8 2.40 26.35 37.87
CA GLU A 8 2.22 25.51 36.66
C GLU A 8 2.25 24.02 37.01
N ALA A 9 3.10 23.59 37.94
CA ALA A 9 3.16 22.20 38.39
C ALA A 9 1.84 21.74 39.04
N LEU A 10 1.20 22.61 39.83
CA LEU A 10 -0.12 22.33 40.40
C LEU A 10 -1.20 22.23 39.32
N GLN A 11 -1.20 23.12 38.33
CA GLN A 11 -2.14 23.06 37.20
C GLN A 11 -1.95 21.78 36.37
N ILE A 12 -0.70 21.38 36.12
CA ILE A 12 -0.39 20.13 35.43
C ILE A 12 -0.89 18.93 36.24
N LEU A 13 -0.69 18.94 37.56
CA LEU A 13 -1.17 17.88 38.43
C LEU A 13 -2.70 17.77 38.41
N GLU A 14 -3.41 18.89 38.44
CA GLU A 14 -4.87 18.91 38.36
C GLU A 14 -5.37 18.40 37.00
N LEU A 15 -4.78 18.88 35.90
CA LEU A 15 -5.18 18.52 34.54
C LEU A 15 -4.85 17.06 34.19
N LYS A 16 -3.64 16.62 34.53
CA LYS A 16 -3.08 15.32 34.12
C LYS A 16 -3.21 14.24 35.19
N GLY A 17 -3.51 14.62 36.43
CA GLY A 17 -3.61 13.70 37.57
C GLY A 17 -2.28 13.06 37.96
N MET A 18 -1.17 13.63 37.50
CA MET A 18 0.17 13.16 37.79
C MET A 18 1.15 14.33 37.79
N SER A 19 2.26 14.20 38.52
CA SER A 19 3.28 15.24 38.53
C SER A 19 3.87 15.47 37.14
N TRP A 20 4.39 16.67 36.86
CA TRP A 20 4.99 16.96 35.56
C TRP A 20 6.15 16.01 35.21
N GLN A 21 6.90 15.52 36.21
CA GLN A 21 7.94 14.51 36.01
C GLN A 21 7.38 13.18 35.50
N ASN A 22 6.23 12.76 36.04
CA ASN A 22 5.50 11.59 35.56
C ASN A 22 5.01 11.79 34.11
N VAL A 23 4.57 13.02 33.77
CA VAL A 23 4.17 13.35 32.38
C VAL A 23 5.35 13.25 31.41
N VAL A 24 6.52 13.75 31.80
CA VAL A 24 7.75 13.66 31.00
C VAL A 24 8.17 12.19 30.82
N ALA A 25 8.11 11.38 31.87
CA ALA A 25 8.39 9.94 31.78
C ALA A 25 7.43 9.20 30.83
N CYS A 26 6.13 9.48 30.91
CA CYS A 26 5.15 8.94 29.95
C CYS A 26 5.50 9.32 28.50
N THR A 27 5.90 10.57 28.28
CA THR A 27 6.29 11.05 26.95
C THR A 27 7.50 10.30 26.41
N ALA A 28 8.53 10.10 27.23
CA ALA A 28 9.70 9.32 26.86
C ALA A 28 9.33 7.88 26.49
N VAL A 29 8.50 7.22 27.29
CA VAL A 29 8.05 5.86 27.02
C VAL A 29 7.23 5.78 25.72
N LEU A 30 6.37 6.76 25.43
CA LEU A 30 5.65 6.81 24.15
C LEU A 30 6.62 6.92 22.97
N ALA A 31 7.62 7.79 23.04
CA ALA A 31 8.52 8.02 21.92
C ALA A 31 9.52 6.88 21.68
N THR A 32 10.13 6.34 22.75
CA THR A 32 11.29 5.43 22.66
C THR A 32 11.14 4.16 23.48
N GLY A 33 10.08 4.04 24.29
CA GLY A 33 9.92 2.94 25.25
C GLY A 33 10.87 3.00 26.44
N THR A 34 11.81 3.95 26.49
CA THR A 34 12.80 4.06 27.57
C THR A 34 12.26 4.87 28.74
N VAL A 35 12.67 4.51 29.96
CA VAL A 35 12.32 5.26 31.17
C VAL A 35 13.47 6.22 31.48
N PRO A 36 13.22 7.54 31.50
CA PRO A 36 14.27 8.51 31.75
C PRO A 36 14.73 8.48 33.20
N THR A 37 15.93 9.01 33.44
CA THR A 37 16.42 9.23 34.80
C THR A 37 15.84 10.52 35.39
N LEU A 38 15.85 10.68 36.71
CA LEU A 38 15.37 11.93 37.33
C LEU A 38 16.19 13.15 36.89
N ALA A 39 17.51 13.01 36.83
CA ALA A 39 18.40 14.07 36.36
C ALA A 39 18.08 14.51 34.92
N GLU A 40 17.75 13.55 34.06
CA GLU A 40 17.33 13.82 32.69
C GLU A 40 15.96 14.51 32.63
N VAL A 41 15.00 14.09 33.46
CA VAL A 41 13.69 14.75 33.55
C VAL A 41 13.83 16.20 34.01
N GLU A 42 14.71 16.47 34.97
CA GLU A 42 15.00 17.82 35.46
C GLU A 42 15.71 18.68 34.40
N LEU A 43 16.60 18.08 33.62
CA LEU A 43 17.32 18.76 32.54
C LEU A 43 16.38 19.15 31.38
N GLU A 44 15.55 18.22 30.92
CA GLU A 44 14.74 18.39 29.71
C GLU A 44 13.45 19.16 29.98
N GLY A 45 12.85 18.94 31.16
CA GLY A 45 11.65 19.62 31.62
C GLY A 45 10.36 19.23 30.88
N TYR A 46 9.24 19.79 31.33
CA TYR A 46 7.90 19.57 30.76
C TYR A 46 7.78 20.15 29.35
N GLY A 47 7.02 19.47 28.48
CA GLY A 47 6.79 19.88 27.08
C GLY A 47 8.00 19.69 26.17
N SER A 48 9.05 19.02 26.64
CA SER A 48 10.18 18.62 25.80
C SER A 48 9.81 17.42 24.95
N SER A 49 10.34 17.36 23.72
CA SER A 49 10.19 16.18 22.86
C SER A 49 11.38 15.24 23.08
N PRO A 50 11.16 13.95 23.40
CA PRO A 50 12.24 12.97 23.56
C PRO A 50 13.14 12.84 22.35
N ASP A 51 12.64 13.19 21.16
CA ASP A 51 13.46 13.18 19.96
C ASP A 51 14.58 14.22 19.97
N GLN A 52 14.44 15.28 20.74
CA GLN A 52 15.43 16.35 20.84
C GLN A 52 16.45 16.13 21.95
N TRP A 53 16.16 15.21 22.88
CA TRP A 53 17.01 14.90 24.03
C TRP A 53 18.34 14.30 23.60
N SER A 54 19.36 14.51 24.43
CA SER A 54 20.70 13.97 24.17
C SER A 54 20.69 12.43 24.15
N SER A 55 20.02 11.81 25.11
CA SER A 55 19.81 10.35 25.16
C SER A 55 19.02 9.82 23.96
N GLY A 56 17.99 10.54 23.51
CA GLY A 56 17.20 10.19 22.34
C GLY A 56 18.03 10.21 21.06
N LYS A 57 18.91 11.21 20.92
CA LYS A 57 19.88 11.28 19.82
C LYS A 57 20.87 10.11 19.85
N GLU A 58 21.37 9.74 21.02
CA GLU A 58 22.27 8.59 21.19
C GLU A 58 21.56 7.27 20.90
N ALA A 59 20.36 7.06 21.42
CA ALA A 59 19.54 5.88 21.16
C ALA A 59 19.31 5.67 19.66
N ARG A 60 19.01 6.74 18.91
CA ARG A 60 18.89 6.67 17.44
C ARG A 60 20.20 6.31 16.74
N LYS A 61 21.33 6.84 17.19
CA LYS A 61 22.66 6.46 16.65
C LYS A 61 22.96 4.99 16.90
N MET A 62 22.50 4.45 18.03
CA MET A 62 22.65 3.03 18.40
C MET A 62 21.61 2.11 17.73
N GLY A 63 20.71 2.66 16.90
CA GLY A 63 19.68 1.89 16.21
C GLY A 63 18.61 1.32 17.15
N TRP A 64 18.42 1.91 18.33
CA TRP A 64 17.33 1.49 19.22
C TRP A 64 15.97 1.81 18.61
N SER A 65 15.04 0.88 18.79
CA SER A 65 13.67 1.05 18.29
C SER A 65 13.01 2.26 18.94
N SER A 66 12.40 3.10 18.11
CA SER A 66 11.52 4.20 18.52
C SER A 66 10.17 4.05 17.83
N MET A 67 9.20 4.90 18.19
CA MET A 67 7.90 4.97 17.50
C MET A 67 8.07 5.05 15.98
N THR A 68 9.01 5.85 15.48
CA THR A 68 9.32 5.97 14.04
C THR A 68 9.73 4.63 13.40
N THR A 69 10.47 3.79 14.13
CA THR A 69 10.86 2.46 13.65
C THR A 69 9.64 1.58 13.43
N TYR A 70 8.71 1.56 14.40
CA TYR A 70 7.49 0.76 14.31
C TYR A 70 6.49 1.29 13.29
N LEU A 71 6.38 2.62 13.14
CA LEU A 71 5.56 3.25 12.10
C LEU A 71 6.04 2.85 10.71
N LYS A 72 7.35 2.87 10.45
CA LYS A 72 7.93 2.43 9.18
C LYS A 72 7.69 0.95 8.91
N ALA A 73 7.80 0.12 9.94
CA ALA A 73 7.55 -1.32 9.84
C ALA A 73 6.06 -1.70 9.81
N LYS A 74 5.16 -0.74 10.12
CA LYS A 74 3.73 -0.98 10.38
C LYS A 74 3.49 -2.04 11.46
N ASP A 75 4.38 -2.12 12.43
CA ASP A 75 4.39 -3.15 13.48
C ASP A 75 3.72 -2.63 14.75
N ALA A 76 2.38 -2.66 14.76
CA ALA A 76 1.59 -2.18 15.89
C ALA A 76 1.77 -3.05 17.14
N GLU A 77 1.93 -4.35 16.96
CA GLU A 77 2.11 -5.29 18.08
C GLU A 77 3.46 -5.07 18.75
N GLY A 78 4.54 -4.94 17.97
CA GLY A 78 5.86 -4.62 18.48
C GLY A 78 5.88 -3.30 19.24
N TYR A 79 5.20 -2.27 18.73
CA TYR A 79 5.10 -0.98 19.42
C TYR A 79 4.32 -1.09 20.74
N ARG A 80 3.15 -1.75 20.74
CA ARG A 80 2.39 -2.03 21.96
C ARG A 80 3.24 -2.77 23.00
N ASN A 81 4.00 -3.77 22.57
CA ASN A 81 4.91 -4.53 23.45
C ASN A 81 6.07 -3.67 23.98
N MET A 82 6.59 -2.75 23.17
CA MET A 82 7.59 -1.77 23.61
C MET A 82 7.01 -0.88 24.72
N LEU A 83 5.80 -0.34 24.54
CA LEU A 83 5.14 0.49 25.54
C LEU A 83 4.86 -0.27 26.83
N LEU A 84 4.38 -1.51 26.75
CA LEU A 84 4.16 -2.36 27.93
C LEU A 84 5.45 -2.58 28.71
N LYS A 85 6.56 -2.89 28.02
CA LYS A 85 7.88 -3.03 28.67
C LYS A 85 8.32 -1.72 29.33
N GLY A 86 8.09 -0.57 28.69
CA GLY A 86 8.35 0.75 29.27
C GLY A 86 7.52 1.00 30.52
N ALA A 87 6.22 0.70 30.48
CA ALA A 87 5.31 0.84 31.62
C ALA A 87 5.71 -0.06 32.80
N HIS A 88 6.11 -1.31 32.55
CA HIS A 88 6.61 -2.20 33.59
C HIS A 88 7.93 -1.71 34.21
N ARG A 89 8.84 -1.16 33.40
CA ARG A 89 10.06 -0.51 33.92
C ARG A 89 9.72 0.71 34.78
N MET A 90 8.75 1.52 34.37
CA MET A 90 8.28 2.65 35.19
C MET A 90 7.71 2.16 36.53
N ALA A 91 6.94 1.07 36.52
CA ALA A 91 6.35 0.50 37.75
C ALA A 91 7.41 -0.01 38.75
N SER A 92 8.61 -0.36 38.26
CA SER A 92 9.73 -0.77 39.12
C SER A 92 10.38 0.42 39.84
N ASN A 93 10.13 1.65 39.38
CA ASN A 93 10.60 2.87 40.03
C ASN A 93 9.44 3.53 40.79
N PRO A 94 9.50 3.64 42.14
CA PRO A 94 8.43 4.22 42.94
C PRO A 94 8.04 5.65 42.52
N VAL A 95 8.99 6.41 41.98
CA VAL A 95 8.77 7.80 41.55
C VAL A 95 7.81 7.89 40.35
N TYR A 96 7.78 6.85 39.52
CA TYR A 96 6.97 6.77 38.31
C TYR A 96 5.74 5.86 38.45
N GLY A 97 5.35 5.49 39.68
CA GLY A 97 4.22 4.59 39.90
C GLY A 97 2.91 5.06 39.25
N THR A 98 2.60 6.36 39.36
CA THR A 98 1.40 6.95 38.75
C THR A 98 1.48 6.95 37.23
N ALA A 99 2.62 7.35 36.65
CA ALA A 99 2.85 7.28 35.20
C ALA A 99 2.70 5.85 34.67
N ALA A 100 3.25 4.87 35.38
CA ALA A 100 3.15 3.46 35.02
C ALA A 100 1.69 2.99 34.96
N ALA A 101 0.90 3.27 36.01
CA ALA A 101 -0.51 2.89 36.06
C ALA A 101 -1.33 3.53 34.92
N GLN A 102 -1.12 4.83 34.68
CA GLN A 102 -1.81 5.57 33.60
C GLN A 102 -1.39 5.07 32.21
N MET A 103 -0.12 4.75 32.01
CA MET A 103 0.39 4.16 30.77
C MET A 103 -0.20 2.76 30.52
N MET A 104 -0.29 1.91 31.55
CA MET A 104 -0.93 0.59 31.41
C MET A 104 -2.41 0.71 31.07
N LEU A 105 -3.13 1.65 31.72
CA LEU A 105 -4.54 1.92 31.42
C LEU A 105 -4.72 2.42 29.99
N PHE A 106 -3.88 3.36 29.55
CA PHE A 106 -3.82 3.85 28.17
C PHE A 106 -3.66 2.69 27.17
N ILE A 107 -2.62 1.87 27.35
CA ILE A 107 -2.33 0.75 26.45
C ILE A 107 -3.50 -0.25 26.45
N SER A 108 -4.03 -0.60 27.62
CA SER A 108 -5.12 -1.57 27.75
C SER A 108 -6.39 -1.08 27.05
N LYS A 109 -6.81 0.16 27.29
CA LYS A 109 -8.00 0.75 26.64
C LYS A 109 -7.83 0.84 25.13
N LEU A 110 -6.71 1.37 24.66
CA LEU A 110 -6.47 1.51 23.23
C LEU A 110 -6.36 0.15 22.54
N SER A 111 -5.71 -0.84 23.18
CA SER A 111 -5.62 -2.20 22.64
C SER A 111 -7.01 -2.82 22.46
N LYS A 112 -7.88 -2.68 23.47
CA LYS A 112 -9.27 -3.17 23.41
C LYS A 112 -10.09 -2.50 22.30
N MET A 113 -9.81 -1.25 21.96
CA MET A 113 -10.50 -0.55 20.88
C MET A 113 -9.94 -0.86 19.49
N THR A 114 -8.76 -1.46 19.39
CA THR A 114 -8.03 -1.65 18.13
C THR A 114 -7.78 -3.12 17.84
N PHE A 115 -6.92 -3.77 18.62
CA PHE A 115 -6.58 -5.19 18.49
C PHE A 115 -7.81 -6.10 18.62
N ASP A 116 -8.65 -5.91 19.65
CA ASP A 116 -9.83 -6.77 19.86
C ASP A 116 -10.89 -6.59 18.76
N GLN A 117 -10.84 -5.47 18.03
CA GLN A 117 -11.70 -5.19 16.88
C GLN A 117 -11.07 -5.61 15.54
N GLY A 118 -9.90 -6.26 15.55
CA GLY A 118 -9.19 -6.69 14.35
C GLY A 118 -8.55 -5.55 13.55
N MET A 119 -8.36 -4.37 14.15
CA MET A 119 -7.77 -3.18 13.52
C MET A 119 -6.52 -2.70 14.26
N PRO A 120 -5.45 -3.51 14.35
CA PRO A 120 -4.26 -3.19 15.13
C PRO A 120 -3.50 -1.97 14.60
N HIS A 121 -3.56 -1.67 13.30
CA HIS A 121 -2.89 -0.51 12.71
C HIS A 121 -3.40 0.82 13.28
N LEU A 122 -4.67 0.88 13.69
CA LEU A 122 -5.24 2.07 14.34
C LEU A 122 -4.58 2.39 15.69
N PHE A 123 -3.99 1.39 16.35
CA PHE A 123 -3.19 1.63 17.55
C PHE A 123 -1.99 2.54 17.25
N LEU A 124 -1.28 2.26 16.15
CA LEU A 124 -0.14 3.07 15.72
C LEU A 124 -0.58 4.45 15.26
N CYS A 125 -1.59 4.54 14.40
CA CYS A 125 -2.09 5.82 13.89
C CYS A 125 -2.53 6.73 15.03
N TYR A 126 -3.27 6.19 16.01
CA TYR A 126 -3.66 6.95 17.18
C TYR A 126 -2.46 7.45 17.98
N CYS A 127 -1.47 6.60 18.23
CA CYS A 127 -0.29 7.00 19.00
C CYS A 127 0.56 8.06 18.27
N GLU A 128 0.69 7.97 16.96
CA GLU A 128 1.35 8.98 16.13
C GLU A 128 0.64 10.33 16.26
N GLU A 129 -0.67 10.36 15.99
CA GLU A 129 -1.49 11.57 16.05
C GLU A 129 -1.55 12.16 17.47
N HIS A 130 -1.59 11.30 18.50
CA HIS A 130 -1.53 11.69 19.90
C HIS A 130 -0.20 12.40 20.24
N VAL A 131 0.93 11.83 19.82
CA VAL A 131 2.25 12.43 20.07
C VAL A 131 2.39 13.76 19.32
N GLU A 132 1.89 13.85 18.08
CA GLU A 132 1.88 15.08 17.30
C GLU A 132 0.99 16.17 17.90
N THR A 133 -0.16 15.79 18.46
CA THR A 133 -1.11 16.73 19.08
C THR A 133 -0.61 17.23 20.43
N HIS A 134 -0.11 16.34 21.28
CA HIS A 134 0.26 16.68 22.66
C HIS A 134 1.71 17.14 22.83
N LYS A 135 2.61 16.93 21.85
CA LYS A 135 4.00 17.46 21.78
C LYS A 135 4.71 17.57 23.13
N GLY A 136 4.97 16.44 23.80
CA GLY A 136 5.71 16.46 25.06
C GLY A 136 4.88 16.67 26.33
N LYS A 137 3.55 16.74 26.20
CA LYS A 137 2.60 16.88 27.33
C LYS A 137 2.02 15.54 27.81
N GLY A 138 2.64 14.42 27.43
CA GLY A 138 2.26 13.06 27.79
C GLY A 138 0.85 12.66 27.38
N LEU A 139 0.14 11.97 28.28
CA LEU A 139 -1.23 11.48 28.04
C LEU A 139 -2.27 12.61 28.14
N ALA A 140 -3.49 12.38 27.63
CA ALA A 140 -4.49 13.43 27.47
C ALA A 140 -4.93 14.04 28.81
N SER A 141 -5.43 13.21 29.73
CA SER A 141 -5.87 13.64 31.07
C SER A 141 -5.82 12.48 32.08
N ALA A 142 -6.05 12.81 33.35
CA ALA A 142 -6.12 11.82 34.44
C ALA A 142 -7.28 10.84 34.30
N SER A 143 -8.46 11.38 33.99
CA SER A 143 -9.74 10.67 33.96
C SER A 143 -9.90 9.89 32.67
N ASN A 144 -9.41 10.47 31.57
CA ASN A 144 -9.37 9.81 30.28
C ASN A 144 -7.97 9.93 29.66
N PRO A 145 -7.14 8.87 29.72
CA PRO A 145 -5.81 8.90 29.12
C PRO A 145 -5.86 8.93 27.60
N LEU A 146 -7.00 8.53 27.00
CA LEU A 146 -7.27 8.63 25.57
C LEU A 146 -7.95 9.97 25.25
N ASP A 147 -7.35 10.72 24.35
CA ASP A 147 -7.95 11.90 23.74
C ASP A 147 -9.08 11.51 22.78
N ALA A 148 -10.29 11.99 23.05
CA ALA A 148 -11.48 11.73 22.23
C ALA A 148 -11.42 12.45 20.87
N GLY A 149 -10.75 13.61 20.80
CA GLY A 149 -10.55 14.34 19.55
C GLY A 149 -9.68 13.53 18.60
N VAL A 150 -8.51 13.11 19.08
CA VAL A 150 -7.58 12.25 18.33
C VAL A 150 -8.25 10.94 17.93
N LEU A 151 -9.00 10.28 18.84
CA LEU A 151 -9.72 9.04 18.48
C LEU A 151 -10.71 9.26 17.34
N THR A 152 -11.44 10.38 17.37
CA THR A 152 -12.41 10.72 16.33
C THR A 152 -11.70 10.99 15.01
N GLU A 153 -10.62 11.76 15.01
CA GLU A 153 -9.82 12.07 13.82
C GLU A 153 -9.20 10.81 13.22
N THR A 154 -8.57 9.95 14.02
CA THR A 154 -8.00 8.66 13.59
C THR A 154 -9.07 7.77 12.94
N VAL A 155 -10.26 7.63 13.55
CA VAL A 155 -11.35 6.80 13.02
C VAL A 155 -11.94 7.39 11.74
N LEU A 156 -12.14 8.70 11.68
CA LEU A 156 -12.64 9.37 10.47
C LEU A 156 -11.65 9.26 9.31
N ALA A 157 -10.35 9.43 9.58
CA ALA A 157 -9.29 9.26 8.59
C ALA A 157 -9.32 7.83 8.01
N GLU A 158 -9.51 6.82 8.86
CA GLU A 158 -9.60 5.44 8.40
C GLU A 158 -10.87 5.17 7.58
N LYS A 159 -12.03 5.66 8.05
CA LYS A 159 -13.28 5.51 7.33
C LYS A 159 -13.21 6.13 5.92
N ASN A 160 -12.53 7.27 5.78
CA ASN A 160 -12.32 7.89 4.48
C ASN A 160 -11.39 7.06 3.59
N LYS A 161 -10.30 6.51 4.13
CA LYS A 161 -9.41 5.60 3.37
C LYS A 161 -10.15 4.34 2.88
N SER A 162 -10.99 3.73 3.72
CA SER A 162 -11.78 2.57 3.33
C SER A 162 -12.72 2.89 2.16
N ARG A 163 -13.42 4.03 2.22
CA ARG A 163 -14.31 4.47 1.13
C ARG A 163 -13.57 4.70 -0.18
N ASP A 164 -12.36 5.26 -0.12
CA ASP A 164 -11.53 5.47 -1.31
C ASP A 164 -11.06 4.14 -1.92
N ILE A 165 -10.77 3.13 -1.09
CA ILE A 165 -10.40 1.78 -1.54
C ILE A 165 -11.61 1.10 -2.17
N ASP A 166 -12.78 1.18 -1.54
CA ASP A 166 -14.02 0.61 -2.07
C ASP A 166 -14.37 1.20 -3.43
N SER A 167 -14.28 2.54 -3.57
CA SER A 167 -14.49 3.21 -4.86
C SER A 167 -13.48 2.80 -5.93
N LYS A 168 -12.22 2.57 -5.56
CA LYS A 168 -11.21 2.04 -6.50
C LYS A 168 -11.50 0.61 -6.90
N MET A 169 -11.93 -0.23 -5.96
CA MET A 169 -12.27 -1.63 -6.22
C MET A 169 -13.51 -1.74 -7.11
N GLU A 170 -14.51 -0.90 -6.90
CA GLU A 170 -15.68 -0.77 -7.77
C GLU A 170 -15.28 -0.43 -9.21
N LYS A 171 -14.39 0.56 -9.40
CA LYS A 171 -13.84 0.89 -10.74
C LYS A 171 -13.08 -0.26 -11.39
N VAL A 172 -12.36 -1.07 -10.60
CA VAL A 172 -11.65 -2.25 -11.10
C VAL A 172 -12.66 -3.32 -11.54
N LEU A 173 -13.73 -3.54 -10.78
CA LEU A 173 -14.80 -4.46 -11.15
C LEU A 173 -15.52 -4.00 -12.44
N GLU A 174 -15.83 -2.71 -12.56
CA GLU A 174 -16.40 -2.14 -13.79
C GLU A 174 -15.48 -2.33 -15.00
N GLN A 175 -14.17 -2.09 -14.85
CA GLN A 175 -13.20 -2.34 -15.92
C GLN A 175 -13.13 -3.83 -16.30
N MET A 176 -13.17 -4.72 -15.32
CA MET A 176 -13.14 -6.17 -15.56
C MET A 176 -14.41 -6.65 -16.27
N GLU A 177 -15.58 -6.08 -15.93
CA GLU A 177 -16.84 -6.38 -16.60
C GLU A 177 -16.84 -5.86 -18.06
N GLN A 178 -16.31 -4.66 -18.30
CA GLN A 178 -16.11 -4.14 -19.65
C GLN A 178 -15.15 -5.02 -20.47
N GLN A 179 -14.06 -5.51 -19.87
CA GLN A 179 -13.15 -6.46 -20.52
C GLN A 179 -13.84 -7.79 -20.84
N ASN A 180 -14.64 -8.35 -19.92
CA ASN A 180 -15.41 -9.57 -20.17
C ASN A 180 -16.43 -9.38 -21.29
N MET A 181 -17.13 -8.25 -21.34
CA MET A 181 -18.04 -7.91 -22.43
C MET A 181 -17.33 -7.78 -23.77
N SER A 182 -16.12 -7.19 -23.79
CA SER A 182 -15.29 -7.13 -24.99
C SER A 182 -14.84 -8.52 -25.46
N LEU A 183 -14.37 -9.37 -24.54
CA LEU A 183 -13.93 -10.73 -24.84
C LEU A 183 -15.08 -11.62 -25.34
N THR A 184 -16.24 -11.55 -24.71
CA THR A 184 -17.43 -12.30 -25.14
C THR A 184 -17.91 -11.86 -26.53
N ASN A 185 -17.90 -10.56 -26.82
CA ASN A 185 -18.20 -10.05 -28.16
C ASN A 185 -17.16 -10.52 -29.19
N SER A 186 -15.87 -10.50 -28.85
CA SER A 186 -14.80 -11.00 -29.72
C SER A 186 -14.91 -12.50 -29.98
N LEU A 187 -15.19 -13.30 -28.95
CA LEU A 187 -15.45 -14.73 -29.05
C LEU A 187 -16.66 -15.02 -29.94
N LYS A 188 -17.76 -14.29 -29.75
CA LYS A 188 -18.96 -14.42 -30.58
C LYS A 188 -18.68 -14.11 -32.05
N SER A 189 -17.89 -13.08 -32.33
CA SER A 189 -17.43 -12.75 -33.68
C SER A 189 -16.62 -13.89 -34.29
N ARG A 190 -15.60 -14.38 -33.56
CA ARG A 190 -14.75 -15.49 -34.03
C ARG A 190 -15.53 -16.78 -34.22
N MET A 191 -16.50 -17.07 -33.35
CA MET A 191 -17.36 -18.24 -33.48
C MET A 191 -18.26 -18.14 -34.72
N GLY A 192 -18.73 -16.93 -35.06
CA GLY A 192 -19.41 -16.64 -36.32
C GLY A 192 -18.53 -16.92 -37.55
N GLU A 193 -17.27 -16.49 -37.51
CA GLU A 193 -16.28 -16.77 -38.57
C GLU A 193 -16.00 -18.27 -38.72
N VAL A 194 -15.84 -19.00 -37.60
CA VAL A 194 -15.65 -20.45 -37.60
C VAL A 194 -16.86 -21.17 -38.21
N ASN A 195 -18.09 -20.78 -37.87
CA ASN A 195 -19.29 -21.37 -38.46
C ASN A 195 -19.40 -21.09 -39.98
N ALA A 196 -18.99 -19.89 -40.42
CA ALA A 196 -18.94 -19.56 -41.84
C ALA A 196 -17.88 -20.40 -42.58
N LEU A 197 -16.71 -20.62 -41.96
CA LEU A 197 -15.68 -21.52 -42.47
C LEU A 197 -16.18 -22.97 -42.53
N ALA A 198 -16.81 -23.47 -41.47
CA ALA A 198 -17.37 -24.83 -41.44
C ALA A 198 -18.42 -25.03 -42.55
N SER A 199 -19.26 -24.02 -42.81
CA SER A 199 -20.25 -24.05 -43.91
C SER A 199 -19.59 -24.09 -45.29
N LYS A 200 -18.47 -23.37 -45.48
CA LYS A 200 -17.67 -23.43 -46.72
C LYS A 200 -17.00 -24.78 -46.91
N VAL A 201 -16.49 -25.37 -45.83
CA VAL A 201 -15.90 -26.73 -45.85
C VAL A 201 -16.96 -27.77 -46.22
N ALA A 202 -18.16 -27.70 -45.64
CA ALA A 202 -19.26 -28.60 -45.97
C ALA A 202 -19.71 -28.48 -47.44
N LEU A 203 -19.71 -27.25 -48.00
CA LEU A 203 -19.98 -27.02 -49.43
C LEU A 203 -18.91 -27.62 -50.33
N LEU A 204 -17.62 -27.50 -49.95
CA LEU A 204 -16.50 -28.10 -50.67
C LEU A 204 -16.56 -29.64 -50.62
N GLU A 205 -16.86 -30.23 -49.47
CA GLU A 205 -17.04 -31.68 -49.33
C GLU A 205 -18.22 -32.18 -50.18
N LYS A 206 -19.32 -31.41 -50.25
CA LYS A 206 -20.47 -31.73 -51.10
C LYS A 206 -20.16 -31.61 -52.59
N SER A 207 -19.33 -30.64 -52.99
CA SER A 207 -18.88 -30.53 -54.38
C SER A 207 -17.87 -31.62 -54.76
N MET A 208 -17.08 -32.12 -53.80
CA MET A 208 -16.16 -33.24 -54.02
C MET A 208 -16.89 -34.60 -54.08
N SER A 209 -17.98 -34.78 -53.34
CA SER A 209 -18.75 -36.03 -53.32
C SER A 209 -19.74 -36.20 -54.48
N ASN A 210 -20.18 -35.11 -55.11
CA ASN A 210 -21.06 -35.15 -56.31
C ASN A 210 -20.31 -35.13 -57.66
N GLY A 211 -18.97 -35.26 -57.65
CA GLY A 211 -18.12 -35.13 -58.83
C GLY A 211 -17.60 -36.44 -59.44
N THR A 212 -18.47 -37.43 -59.68
CA THR A 212 -18.16 -38.57 -60.58
C THR A 212 -19.05 -38.50 -61.82
N GLY A 213 -18.58 -37.79 -62.85
CA GLY A 213 -19.24 -37.69 -64.14
C GLY A 213 -18.41 -36.85 -65.12
N ALA A 214 -17.99 -37.47 -66.20
CA ALA A 214 -16.87 -37.12 -67.05
C ALA A 214 -17.03 -35.87 -67.94
N ILE A 215 -15.87 -35.50 -68.51
CA ILE A 215 -15.59 -34.73 -69.75
C ILE A 215 -15.21 -33.26 -69.53
N GLY A 216 -13.95 -32.95 -69.90
CA GLY A 216 -13.57 -31.61 -70.33
C GLY A 216 -12.16 -31.22 -69.90
N GLY A 217 -11.20 -31.34 -70.81
CA GLY A 217 -9.82 -30.92 -70.59
C GLY A 217 -9.73 -29.43 -70.23
N GLY A 218 -9.44 -29.15 -68.96
CA GLY A 218 -8.83 -27.90 -68.54
C GLY A 218 -7.34 -28.16 -68.35
N LYS A 219 -6.50 -27.42 -69.07
CA LYS A 219 -5.04 -27.42 -68.90
C LYS A 219 -4.68 -27.44 -67.39
N PRO A 220 -3.63 -28.18 -66.97
CA PRO A 220 -3.05 -27.97 -65.65
C PRO A 220 -2.78 -26.47 -65.47
N PRO A 221 -2.93 -25.91 -64.25
CA PRO A 221 -2.62 -24.50 -64.02
C PRO A 221 -1.25 -24.21 -64.62
N SER A 222 -1.15 -23.16 -65.44
CA SER A 222 0.10 -22.87 -66.14
C SER A 222 1.22 -22.79 -65.12
N ASN A 223 2.38 -23.33 -65.50
CA ASN A 223 3.67 -23.17 -64.81
C ASN A 223 4.13 -21.71 -64.79
N ASP A 224 3.24 -20.73 -64.63
CA ASP A 224 3.63 -19.39 -64.24
C ASP A 224 4.04 -19.43 -62.77
N ASN A 225 5.20 -20.02 -62.53
CA ASN A 225 6.03 -19.90 -61.33
C ASN A 225 6.53 -18.45 -61.19
N SER A 226 5.65 -17.49 -61.45
CA SER A 226 5.93 -16.08 -61.32
C SER A 226 5.65 -15.64 -59.91
N CYS A 227 6.61 -14.91 -59.34
CA CYS A 227 6.50 -14.30 -58.04
C CYS A 227 5.20 -13.48 -57.97
N SER A 228 4.29 -13.82 -57.05
CA SER A 228 3.02 -13.11 -56.91
C SER A 228 3.18 -11.64 -56.48
N TYR A 229 4.36 -11.23 -56.00
CA TYR A 229 4.66 -9.85 -55.64
C TYR A 229 5.10 -9.01 -56.85
N CYS A 230 6.06 -9.48 -57.65
CA CYS A 230 6.66 -8.71 -58.74
C CYS A 230 6.35 -9.24 -60.15
N ARG A 231 5.64 -10.36 -60.24
CA ARG A 231 5.27 -11.11 -61.46
C ARG A 231 6.44 -11.60 -62.32
N SER A 232 7.66 -11.66 -61.77
CA SER A 232 8.82 -12.26 -62.47
C SER A 232 8.74 -13.80 -62.38
N PRO A 233 8.95 -14.52 -63.49
CA PRO A 233 8.94 -15.99 -63.53
C PRO A 233 10.19 -16.65 -62.90
N ASP A 234 11.18 -15.87 -62.47
CA ASP A 234 12.51 -16.38 -62.09
C ASP A 234 12.62 -16.83 -60.63
N HIS A 235 11.65 -16.47 -59.79
CA HIS A 235 11.67 -16.73 -58.35
C HIS A 235 10.26 -16.79 -57.76
N PHE A 236 10.12 -17.44 -56.61
CA PHE A 236 8.87 -17.45 -55.84
C PHE A 236 8.77 -16.24 -54.90
N ILE A 237 7.58 -15.96 -54.37
CA ILE A 237 7.34 -14.81 -53.47
C ILE A 237 8.24 -14.82 -52.22
N CYS A 238 8.61 -16.01 -51.73
CA CYS A 238 9.50 -16.18 -50.59
C CYS A 238 10.90 -15.62 -50.85
N ASP A 239 11.36 -15.69 -52.10
CA ASP A 239 12.71 -15.27 -52.53
C ASP A 239 12.68 -13.97 -53.36
N CYS A 240 11.60 -13.19 -53.23
CA CYS A 240 11.45 -11.98 -54.03
C CYS A 240 12.35 -10.83 -53.52
N PRO A 241 13.31 -10.35 -54.33
CA PRO A 241 14.22 -9.29 -53.90
C PRO A 241 13.47 -7.97 -53.63
N LYS A 242 12.45 -7.66 -54.43
CA LYS A 242 11.62 -6.46 -54.23
C LYS A 242 10.79 -6.51 -52.94
N LYS A 243 10.42 -7.72 -52.50
CA LYS A 243 9.69 -7.90 -51.24
C LYS A 243 10.65 -7.75 -50.06
N ALA A 244 11.83 -8.38 -50.13
CA ALA A 244 12.87 -8.27 -49.11
C ALA A 244 13.29 -6.81 -48.86
N GLU A 245 13.52 -6.04 -49.93
CA GLU A 245 13.88 -4.62 -49.84
C GLU A 245 12.76 -3.77 -49.20
N ASN A 246 11.50 -4.04 -49.54
CA ASN A 246 10.36 -3.33 -48.96
C ASN A 246 10.13 -3.69 -47.49
N ASP A 247 10.35 -4.95 -47.11
CA ASP A 247 10.27 -5.42 -45.72
C ASP A 247 11.37 -4.79 -44.85
N GLU A 248 12.59 -4.65 -45.39
CA GLU A 248 13.67 -3.90 -44.72
C GLU A 248 13.36 -2.41 -44.55
N ARG A 249 12.83 -1.76 -45.61
CA ARG A 249 12.41 -0.36 -45.53
C ARG A 249 11.34 -0.17 -44.45
N ARG A 250 10.33 -1.04 -44.43
CA ARG A 250 9.27 -0.99 -43.42
C ARG A 250 9.79 -1.21 -42.00
N LYS A 251 10.79 -2.09 -41.80
CA LYS A 251 11.47 -2.25 -40.50
C LYS A 251 12.22 -0.98 -40.08
N LYS A 252 12.90 -0.31 -41.01
CA LYS A 252 13.58 0.98 -40.74
C LYS A 252 12.58 2.09 -40.38
N ASP A 253 11.46 2.16 -41.09
CA ASP A 253 10.41 3.14 -40.82
C ASP A 253 9.72 2.90 -39.46
N LEU A 254 9.53 1.63 -39.07
CA LEU A 254 9.01 1.24 -37.75
C LEU A 254 10.01 1.56 -36.63
N ALA A 255 11.30 1.31 -36.84
CA ALA A 255 12.35 1.69 -35.88
C ALA A 255 12.47 3.22 -35.72
N ALA A 256 12.30 3.99 -36.80
CA ALA A 256 12.36 5.45 -36.78
C ALA A 256 11.11 6.10 -36.16
N SER A 257 9.95 5.45 -36.22
CA SER A 257 8.69 5.96 -35.66
C SER A 257 8.49 5.65 -34.18
N GLY A 258 9.45 4.98 -33.51
CA GLY A 258 9.42 4.74 -32.07
C GLY A 258 8.29 3.82 -31.58
N ALA A 259 7.56 3.19 -32.49
CA ALA A 259 6.52 2.22 -32.17
C ALA A 259 7.18 0.85 -31.88
N SER A 260 7.59 0.64 -30.64
CA SER A 260 7.90 -0.72 -30.16
C SER A 260 6.59 -1.49 -29.98
N ILE A 261 6.55 -2.71 -30.51
CA ILE A 261 5.56 -3.74 -30.14
C ILE A 261 5.91 -4.27 -28.75
#